data_AF-A0A973GZI9-F1
#
_entry.id   AF-A0A973GZI9-F1
#
_cell.length_a   1.000
_cell.length_b   1.000
_cell.length_c   1.000
_cell.angle_alpha   90.00
_cell.angle_beta   90.00
_cell.angle_gamma   90.00
#
_symmetry.space_group_name_H-M   'P 1'
#
loop_
_entity.id
_entity.type
_entity.pdbx_description
1 polymer ?
#
loop_
_entity_poly.entity_id
_entity_poly.type
_entity_poly.pdbx_seq_one_letter_code
_entity_poly.pdbx_strand_id
1 'polypeptide(L)'
;MTSFNQHPADSHDLIRVQGARENNLKDVSVAIPKRRLTVFTGVSGSGKSSLVFGTIAAESQRLINETYSAFVQGFMPTLARPEVDLLDGLTTAIIVDQERMGANARSTVGTATDANAMLRIIFSRLGQPHIGSPNAYSFNIPSVKASGAITIDRGVGKAKAEKATFSHLGGMCPRCEGMGAVTDFDLSALYDDRLSLNEAALTIPGYSMDGWYGRIFRGCGFFDPDKPIGAYTKKELHDLLQKEPTKIKIDGINLTYEGL
;
A
#
# COMPACT_ATOMS: atom_id res chain seq x y z
N MET A 1 -47.78 -41.46 8.65
CA MET A 1 -47.30 -40.24 9.33
C MET A 1 -45.80 -40.40 9.54
N THR A 2 -45.00 -39.97 8.58
CA THR A 2 -43.53 -40.03 8.64
C THR A 2 -43.03 -38.94 9.57
N SER A 3 -42.52 -39.34 10.74
CA SER A 3 -41.73 -38.46 11.59
C SER A 3 -40.46 -38.10 10.82
N PHE A 4 -40.37 -36.86 10.35
CA PHE A 4 -39.11 -36.33 9.83
C PHE A 4 -38.15 -36.23 11.02
N ASN A 5 -37.04 -36.96 10.95
CA ASN A 5 -35.94 -36.84 11.90
C ASN A 5 -35.54 -35.36 11.95
N GLN A 6 -35.84 -34.69 13.06
CA GLN A 6 -35.48 -33.30 13.28
C GLN A 6 -33.96 -33.22 13.23
N HIS A 7 -33.42 -32.40 12.33
CA HIS A 7 -31.97 -32.27 12.21
C HIS A 7 -31.44 -31.57 13.46
N PRO A 8 -30.23 -31.91 13.97
CA PRO A 8 -29.68 -31.27 15.16
C PRO A 8 -29.68 -29.73 15.09
N ALA A 9 -29.47 -29.17 13.89
CA ALA A 9 -29.52 -27.73 13.67
C ALA A 9 -30.89 -27.07 14.01
N ASP A 10 -31.99 -27.80 13.87
CA ASP A 10 -33.35 -27.29 14.10
C ASP A 10 -33.68 -27.18 15.62
N SER A 11 -32.74 -27.59 16.49
CA SER A 11 -32.80 -27.32 17.93
C SER A 11 -32.24 -25.95 18.31
N HIS A 12 -31.65 -25.22 17.36
CA HIS A 12 -31.10 -23.88 17.61
C HIS A 12 -32.06 -22.76 17.21
N ASP A 13 -31.81 -21.59 17.79
CA ASP A 13 -32.55 -20.38 17.46
C ASP A 13 -32.47 -20.03 15.97
N LEU A 14 -33.46 -19.28 15.52
CA LEU A 14 -33.56 -18.79 14.14
C LEU A 14 -33.10 -17.32 14.09
N ILE A 15 -32.59 -16.89 12.94
CA ILE A 15 -32.54 -15.46 12.61
C ILE A 15 -33.91 -15.11 12.03
N ARG A 16 -34.63 -14.19 12.67
CA ARG A 16 -35.99 -13.79 12.27
C ARG A 16 -35.95 -12.38 11.72
N VAL A 17 -36.30 -12.25 10.45
CA VAL A 17 -36.52 -10.97 9.76
C VAL A 17 -38.03 -10.78 9.63
N GLN A 18 -38.56 -9.65 10.07
CA GLN A 18 -39.97 -9.29 9.88
C GLN A 18 -40.08 -7.90 9.26
N GLY A 19 -40.87 -7.80 8.18
CA GLY A 19 -41.18 -6.54 7.52
C GLY A 19 -39.97 -5.82 6.93
N ALA A 20 -39.03 -6.53 6.30
CA ALA A 20 -37.89 -5.91 5.64
C ALA A 20 -38.33 -5.15 4.38
N ARG A 21 -37.93 -3.87 4.30
CA ARG A 21 -38.28 -2.93 3.22
C ARG A 21 -37.06 -2.22 2.63
N GLU A 22 -35.86 -2.63 3.02
CA GLU A 22 -34.60 -2.11 2.49
C GLU A 22 -34.53 -2.17 0.95
N ASN A 23 -34.24 -1.02 0.32
CA ASN A 23 -34.25 -0.83 -1.13
C ASN A 23 -35.57 -1.21 -1.81
N ASN A 24 -35.61 -2.37 -2.49
CA ASN A 24 -36.76 -2.83 -3.27
C ASN A 24 -37.50 -4.01 -2.62
N LEU A 25 -37.18 -4.32 -1.36
CA LEU A 25 -37.91 -5.32 -0.58
C LEU A 25 -39.34 -4.84 -0.31
N LYS A 26 -40.30 -5.75 -0.43
CA LYS A 26 -41.74 -5.48 -0.27
C LYS A 26 -42.26 -6.18 0.96
N ASP A 27 -41.94 -5.64 2.14
CA ASP A 27 -42.39 -6.13 3.45
C ASP A 27 -42.06 -7.62 3.70
N VAL A 28 -40.79 -7.97 3.44
CA VAL A 28 -40.35 -9.37 3.44
C VAL A 28 -40.12 -9.87 4.86
N SER A 29 -40.77 -10.98 5.21
CA SER A 29 -40.56 -11.68 6.48
C SER A 29 -40.04 -13.10 6.24
N VAL A 30 -38.94 -13.46 6.89
CA VAL A 30 -38.28 -14.77 6.73
C VAL A 30 -37.64 -15.23 8.03
N ALA A 31 -37.64 -16.54 8.27
CA ALA A 31 -36.89 -17.17 9.35
C ALA A 31 -35.77 -18.05 8.77
N ILE A 32 -34.54 -17.82 9.22
CA ILE A 32 -33.33 -18.49 8.72
C ILE A 32 -32.79 -19.40 9.83
N PRO A 33 -32.66 -20.71 9.61
CA PRO A 33 -32.12 -21.62 10.60
C PRO A 33 -30.63 -21.40 10.82
N LYS A 34 -30.22 -21.26 12.09
CA LYS A 34 -28.80 -21.26 12.44
C LYS A 34 -28.20 -22.65 12.22
N ARG A 35 -26.88 -22.69 12.01
CA ARG A 35 -26.10 -23.93 11.83
C ARG A 35 -26.59 -24.80 10.66
N ARG A 36 -27.18 -24.16 9.65
CA ARG A 36 -27.48 -24.76 8.35
C ARG A 36 -26.88 -23.92 7.23
N LEU A 37 -26.59 -24.58 6.11
CA LEU A 37 -26.30 -23.90 4.87
C LEU A 37 -27.62 -23.39 4.28
N THR A 38 -27.85 -22.08 4.36
CA THR A 38 -29.00 -21.42 3.72
C THR A 38 -28.55 -20.76 2.43
N VAL A 39 -29.21 -21.08 1.32
CA VAL A 39 -28.92 -20.51 0.00
C VAL A 39 -30.07 -19.60 -0.41
N PHE A 40 -29.78 -18.33 -0.68
CA PHE A 40 -30.74 -17.38 -1.23
C PHE A 40 -30.63 -17.38 -2.76
N THR A 41 -31.69 -17.83 -3.43
CA THR A 41 -31.74 -17.91 -4.90
C THR A 41 -32.84 -16.99 -5.46
N GLY A 42 -32.76 -16.69 -6.76
CA GLY A 42 -33.69 -15.78 -7.43
C GLY A 42 -33.03 -14.96 -8.53
N VAL A 43 -33.84 -14.37 -9.42
CA VAL A 43 -33.38 -13.56 -10.57
C VAL A 43 -32.62 -12.30 -10.15
N SER A 44 -31.82 -11.71 -11.05
CA SER A 44 -31.15 -10.43 -10.78
C SER A 44 -32.19 -9.36 -10.42
N GLY A 45 -31.87 -8.49 -9.45
CA GLY A 45 -32.79 -7.46 -8.96
C GLY A 45 -33.92 -7.95 -8.04
N SER A 46 -34.03 -9.24 -7.72
CA SER A 46 -35.09 -9.77 -6.86
C SER A 46 -35.01 -9.37 -5.37
N GLY A 47 -34.01 -8.58 -4.96
CA GLY A 47 -33.84 -8.14 -3.57
C GLY A 47 -33.01 -9.06 -2.67
N LYS A 48 -32.37 -10.12 -3.20
CA LYS A 48 -31.51 -11.03 -2.40
C LYS A 48 -30.39 -10.29 -1.66
N SER A 49 -29.66 -9.44 -2.39
CA SER A 49 -28.56 -8.66 -1.81
C SER A 49 -29.08 -7.62 -0.82
N SER A 50 -30.24 -7.01 -1.09
CA SER A 50 -30.92 -6.08 -0.18
C SER A 50 -31.26 -6.76 1.15
N LEU A 51 -31.75 -8.00 1.11
CA LEU A 51 -32.08 -8.78 2.31
C LEU A 51 -30.83 -9.26 3.06
N VAL A 52 -29.87 -9.88 2.37
CA VAL A 52 -28.71 -10.51 3.01
C VAL A 52 -27.68 -9.47 3.47
N PHE A 53 -27.24 -8.59 2.57
CA PHE A 53 -26.19 -7.61 2.86
C PHE A 53 -26.78 -6.30 3.40
N GLY A 54 -27.80 -5.77 2.74
CA GLY A 54 -28.41 -4.49 3.08
C GLY A 54 -29.21 -4.50 4.38
N THR A 55 -29.76 -5.66 4.78
CA THR A 55 -30.60 -5.77 6.00
C THR A 55 -29.89 -6.58 7.08
N ILE A 56 -29.67 -7.89 6.85
CA ILE A 56 -29.18 -8.80 7.90
C ILE A 56 -27.74 -8.46 8.30
N ALA A 57 -26.83 -8.37 7.32
CA ALA A 57 -25.42 -8.13 7.60
C ALA A 57 -25.16 -6.68 8.07
N ALA A 58 -25.85 -5.70 7.47
CA ALA A 58 -25.79 -4.31 7.90
C ALA A 58 -26.17 -4.13 9.37
N GLU A 59 -27.29 -4.72 9.81
CA GLU A 59 -27.70 -4.63 11.21
C GLU A 59 -26.73 -5.37 12.13
N SER A 60 -26.26 -6.56 11.74
CA SER A 60 -25.25 -7.27 12.52
C SER A 60 -23.97 -6.46 12.70
N GLN A 61 -23.48 -5.80 11.65
CA GLN A 61 -22.28 -4.99 11.70
C GLN A 61 -22.50 -3.73 12.54
N ARG A 62 -23.68 -3.09 12.44
CA ARG A 62 -24.06 -1.94 13.28
C ARG A 62 -24.01 -2.29 14.77
N LEU A 63 -24.62 -3.42 15.17
CA LEU A 63 -24.62 -3.89 16.55
C LEU A 63 -23.21 -4.18 17.07
N ILE A 64 -22.33 -4.76 16.24
CA ILE A 64 -20.93 -4.97 16.64
C ILE A 64 -20.20 -3.63 16.77
N ASN A 65 -20.41 -2.70 15.85
CA ASN A 65 -19.76 -1.39 15.87
C ASN A 65 -20.05 -0.63 17.17
N GLU A 66 -21.28 -0.77 17.70
CA GLU A 66 -21.70 -0.20 18.99
C GLU A 66 -20.95 -0.77 20.21
N THR A 67 -20.32 -1.95 20.09
CA THR A 67 -19.52 -2.55 21.19
C THR A 67 -18.10 -2.01 21.29
N TYR A 68 -17.61 -1.30 20.27
CA TYR A 68 -16.29 -0.68 20.30
C TYR A 68 -16.27 0.63 21.10
N SER A 69 -15.08 1.08 21.51
CA SER A 69 -14.94 2.38 22.17
C SER A 69 -15.30 3.54 21.24
N ALA A 70 -15.77 4.65 21.81
CA ALA A 70 -16.11 5.85 21.05
C ALA A 70 -14.94 6.36 20.18
N PHE A 71 -13.70 6.16 20.64
CA PHE A 71 -12.49 6.47 19.86
C PHE A 71 -12.42 5.67 18.57
N VAL A 72 -12.64 4.35 18.63
CA VAL A 72 -12.57 3.45 17.47
C VAL A 72 -13.77 3.68 16.54
N GLN A 73 -14.96 3.93 17.11
CA GLN A 73 -16.17 4.22 16.35
C GLN A 73 -16.00 5.43 15.41
N GLY A 74 -15.21 6.44 15.79
CA GLY A 74 -14.91 7.60 14.94
C GLY A 74 -14.17 7.28 13.64
N PHE A 75 -13.56 6.09 13.52
CA PHE A 75 -12.88 5.62 12.31
C PHE A 75 -13.66 4.54 11.56
N MET A 76 -14.81 4.10 12.09
CA MET A 76 -15.62 3.04 11.50
C MET A 76 -16.68 3.60 10.54
N PRO A 77 -17.11 2.84 9.52
CA PRO A 77 -18.23 3.22 8.70
C PRO A 77 -19.49 3.36 9.55
N THR A 78 -20.17 4.51 9.44
CA THR A 78 -21.50 4.71 9.99
C THR A 78 -22.50 3.98 9.09
N LEU A 79 -22.90 2.78 9.50
CA LEU A 79 -23.96 2.03 8.82
C LEU A 79 -25.32 2.57 9.24
N ALA A 80 -26.13 2.95 8.26
CA ALA A 80 -27.52 3.30 8.50
C ALA A 80 -28.27 2.07 9.04
N ARG A 81 -29.23 2.32 9.94
CA ARG A 81 -30.13 1.26 10.38
C ARG A 81 -31.02 0.86 9.20
N PRO A 82 -31.09 -0.43 8.83
CA PRO A 82 -31.91 -0.87 7.71
C PRO A 82 -33.40 -0.73 8.01
N GLU A 83 -34.22 -0.58 6.97
CA GLU A 83 -35.68 -0.55 7.13
C GLU A 83 -36.26 -1.95 7.36
N VAL A 84 -36.50 -2.30 8.63
CA VAL A 84 -37.06 -3.59 9.06
C VAL A 84 -37.82 -3.42 10.38
N ASP A 85 -38.95 -4.12 10.56
CA ASP A 85 -39.77 -4.01 11.77
C ASP A 85 -39.14 -4.74 12.97
N LEU A 86 -38.69 -5.97 12.74
CA LEU A 86 -38.02 -6.78 13.74
C LEU A 86 -36.90 -7.60 13.10
N LEU A 87 -35.72 -7.55 13.72
CA LEU A 87 -34.61 -8.41 13.36
C LEU A 87 -34.03 -9.02 14.63
N ASP A 88 -34.29 -10.32 14.83
CA ASP A 88 -33.95 -11.04 16.07
C ASP A 88 -33.09 -12.27 15.77
N GLY A 89 -32.34 -12.72 16.78
CA GLY A 89 -31.47 -13.88 16.70
C GLY A 89 -30.19 -13.62 15.89
N LEU A 90 -29.81 -12.37 15.63
CA LEU A 90 -28.56 -12.04 14.96
C LEU A 90 -27.35 -12.49 15.78
N THR A 91 -26.31 -12.91 15.07
CA THR A 91 -24.96 -13.16 15.59
C THR A 91 -23.99 -12.40 14.72
N THR A 92 -22.75 -12.23 15.18
CA THR A 92 -21.71 -11.56 14.39
C THR A 92 -21.60 -12.13 12.98
N ALA A 93 -21.95 -11.30 11.98
CA ALA A 93 -21.83 -11.63 10.58
C ALA A 93 -20.40 -11.39 10.10
N ILE A 94 -19.84 -12.39 9.43
CA ILE A 94 -18.60 -12.26 8.66
C ILE A 94 -19.01 -12.28 7.19
N ILE A 95 -18.80 -11.15 6.51
CA ILE A 95 -19.14 -10.99 5.10
C ILE A 95 -17.92 -11.39 4.27
N VAL A 96 -18.12 -12.28 3.31
CA VAL A 96 -17.12 -12.63 2.29
C VAL A 96 -17.71 -12.25 0.95
N ASP A 97 -17.18 -11.19 0.34
CA ASP A 97 -17.63 -10.67 -0.95
C ASP A 97 -16.55 -10.84 -2.03
N GLN A 98 -16.78 -10.21 -3.19
CA GLN A 98 -15.85 -10.21 -4.33
C GLN A 98 -15.03 -8.92 -4.41
N GLU A 99 -15.11 -8.03 -3.42
CA GLU A 99 -14.31 -6.81 -3.47
C GLU A 99 -12.83 -7.20 -3.47
N ARG A 100 -12.08 -6.61 -4.39
CA ARG A 100 -10.64 -6.85 -4.45
C ARG A 100 -10.05 -6.31 -3.17
N MET A 101 -9.37 -7.17 -2.41
CA MET A 101 -8.48 -6.71 -1.34
C MET A 101 -7.60 -5.60 -1.88
N GLY A 102 -7.48 -4.49 -1.14
CA GLY A 102 -6.86 -3.25 -1.60
C GLY A 102 -5.63 -3.52 -2.47
N ALA A 103 -5.71 -3.11 -3.74
CA ALA A 103 -4.82 -3.48 -4.84
C ALA A 103 -3.43 -2.82 -4.73
N ASN A 104 -2.78 -3.00 -3.59
CA ASN A 104 -1.40 -2.60 -3.37
C ASN A 104 -0.52 -3.86 -3.54
N ALA A 105 0.62 -3.74 -4.22
CA ALA A 105 1.61 -4.81 -4.34
C ALA A 105 2.06 -5.38 -2.98
N ARG A 106 1.89 -4.61 -1.90
CA ARG A 106 2.17 -5.02 -0.52
C ARG A 106 1.06 -5.88 0.13
N SER A 107 -0.13 -5.96 -0.49
CA SER A 107 -1.27 -6.77 -0.07
C SER A 107 -1.19 -8.16 -0.71
N THR A 108 -0.46 -9.06 -0.06
CA THR A 108 -0.28 -10.45 -0.51
C THR A 108 -1.11 -11.42 0.31
N VAL A 109 -1.25 -12.66 -0.15
CA VAL A 109 -1.84 -13.75 0.65
C VAL A 109 -1.14 -13.88 2.01
N GLY A 110 0.18 -13.73 2.04
CA GLY A 110 0.97 -13.82 3.26
C GLY A 110 0.66 -12.72 4.28
N THR A 111 0.33 -11.50 3.82
CA THR A 111 -0.09 -10.41 4.71
C THR A 111 -1.56 -10.51 5.11
N ALA A 112 -2.43 -10.99 4.21
CA ALA A 112 -3.85 -11.17 4.48
C ALA A 112 -4.15 -12.25 5.53
N THR A 113 -3.31 -13.28 5.57
CA THR A 113 -3.47 -14.44 6.47
C THR A 113 -2.58 -14.38 7.70
N ASP A 114 -1.81 -13.30 7.87
CA ASP A 114 -0.73 -13.17 8.85
C ASP A 114 0.36 -14.27 8.78
N ALA A 115 0.34 -15.13 7.75
CA ALA A 115 1.37 -16.15 7.53
C ALA A 115 2.75 -15.52 7.42
N ASN A 116 2.88 -14.37 6.74
CA ASN A 116 4.13 -13.65 6.63
C ASN A 116 4.64 -13.15 8.00
N ALA A 117 3.76 -12.70 8.91
CA ALA A 117 4.17 -12.29 10.25
C ALA A 117 4.77 -13.47 11.03
N MET A 118 4.12 -14.63 10.98
CA MET A 118 4.63 -15.86 11.60
C MET A 118 5.96 -16.31 10.99
N LEU A 119 6.07 -16.28 9.66
CA LEU A 119 7.31 -16.63 8.96
C LEU A 119 8.46 -15.73 9.39
N ARG A 120 8.26 -14.41 9.51
CA ARG A 120 9.31 -13.48 9.98
C ARG A 120 9.82 -13.84 11.38
N ILE A 121 8.96 -14.32 12.27
CA ILE A 121 9.38 -14.80 13.59
C ILE A 121 10.25 -16.06 13.43
N ILE A 122 9.82 -17.02 12.63
CA ILE A 122 10.56 -18.26 12.38
C ILE A 122 11.93 -17.95 11.77
N PHE A 123 11.99 -17.16 10.70
CA PHE A 123 13.24 -16.79 10.04
C PHE A 123 14.17 -16.00 10.96
N SER A 124 13.64 -15.13 11.83
CA SER A 124 14.48 -14.43 12.81
C SER A 124 15.16 -15.36 13.81
N ARG A 125 14.59 -16.54 14.09
CA ARG A 125 15.14 -17.50 15.05
C ARG A 125 15.98 -18.58 14.41
N LEU A 126 15.59 -19.05 13.23
CA LEU A 126 16.14 -20.25 12.60
C LEU A 126 16.78 -20.00 11.22
N GLY A 127 16.60 -18.80 10.66
CA GLY A 127 17.10 -18.46 9.34
C GLY A 127 18.63 -18.46 9.27
N GLN A 128 19.19 -19.10 8.24
CA GLN A 128 20.60 -19.05 7.90
C GLN A 128 20.75 -18.48 6.47
N PRO A 129 21.48 -17.36 6.29
CA PRO A 129 22.12 -16.56 7.33
C PRO A 129 21.11 -15.84 8.24
N HIS A 130 21.50 -15.61 9.50
CA HIS A 130 20.71 -14.79 10.42
C HIS A 130 20.94 -13.32 10.11
N ILE A 131 19.87 -12.58 9.78
CA ILE A 131 19.97 -11.15 9.41
C ILE A 131 19.46 -10.22 10.52
N GLY A 132 18.77 -10.72 11.54
CA GLY A 132 18.34 -9.93 12.69
C GLY A 132 16.92 -10.24 13.17
N SER A 133 16.24 -9.21 13.69
CA SER A 133 14.89 -9.33 14.26
C SER A 133 13.83 -9.62 13.18
N PRO A 134 12.59 -9.98 13.54
CA PRO A 134 11.49 -10.14 12.57
C PRO A 134 11.26 -8.92 11.65
N ASN A 135 11.68 -7.72 12.07
CA ASN A 135 11.60 -6.52 11.26
C ASN A 135 12.57 -6.53 10.08
N ALA A 136 13.73 -7.16 10.24
CA ALA A 136 14.73 -7.32 9.19
C ALA A 136 14.25 -8.24 8.04
N TYR A 137 13.21 -9.05 8.28
CA TYR A 137 12.58 -9.91 7.27
C TYR A 137 11.28 -9.29 6.71
N SER A 138 10.97 -8.04 7.04
CA SER A 138 9.75 -7.36 6.57
C SER A 138 10.01 -6.56 5.31
N PHE A 139 9.29 -6.84 4.23
CA PHE A 139 9.32 -5.99 3.04
C PHE A 139 8.61 -4.63 3.24
N ASN A 140 7.87 -4.44 4.34
CA ASN A 140 7.12 -3.22 4.64
C ASN A 140 7.78 -2.31 5.68
N ILE A 141 8.96 -2.69 6.23
CA ILE A 141 9.64 -1.89 7.26
C ILE A 141 10.99 -1.40 6.74
N PRO A 142 11.20 -0.08 6.59
CA PRO A 142 12.49 0.47 6.19
C PRO A 142 13.52 0.34 7.31
N SER A 143 14.79 0.22 6.91
CA SER A 143 15.90 0.39 7.83
C SER A 143 16.04 1.85 8.24
N VAL A 144 16.18 2.13 9.53
CA VAL A 144 16.34 3.48 10.06
C VAL A 144 17.66 3.62 10.81
N LYS A 145 18.31 4.77 10.65
CA LYS A 145 19.53 5.14 11.38
C LYS A 145 19.33 6.50 12.01
N ALA A 146 19.62 6.61 13.29
CA ALA A 146 19.62 7.86 14.04
C ALA A 146 21.00 8.06 14.67
N SER A 147 21.42 9.32 14.81
CA SER A 147 22.64 9.70 15.51
C SER A 147 22.32 10.84 16.45
N GLY A 148 22.71 10.72 17.71
CA GLY A 148 22.44 11.74 18.74
C GLY A 148 23.49 11.70 19.84
N ALA A 149 23.43 12.68 20.76
CA ALA A 149 24.24 12.65 21.97
C ALA A 149 23.45 11.95 23.08
N ILE A 150 24.04 10.95 23.71
CA ILE A 150 23.55 10.38 24.97
C ILE A 150 24.40 10.92 26.10
N THR A 151 23.77 11.28 27.22
CA THR A 151 24.48 11.66 28.43
C THR A 151 24.53 10.46 29.34
N ILE A 152 25.74 9.94 29.60
CA ILE A 152 25.94 8.83 30.51
C ILE A 152 26.24 9.42 31.89
N ASP A 153 25.30 9.26 32.82
CA ASP A 153 25.52 9.62 34.22
C ASP A 153 26.34 8.52 34.92
N ARG A 154 27.51 8.89 35.45
CA ARG A 154 28.41 8.00 36.21
C ARG A 154 28.53 8.43 37.67
N GLY A 155 27.55 9.16 38.18
CA GLY A 155 27.50 9.70 39.54
C GLY A 155 27.68 11.23 39.57
N VAL A 156 27.51 11.81 40.76
CA VAL A 156 27.46 13.27 40.99
C VAL A 156 28.65 13.98 40.32
N GLY A 157 28.35 14.85 39.36
CA GLY A 157 29.33 15.68 38.64
C GLY A 157 30.13 14.96 37.54
N LYS A 158 29.83 13.69 37.22
CA LYS A 158 30.56 12.89 36.21
C LYS A 158 29.71 12.53 34.98
N ALA A 159 28.74 13.36 34.64
CA ALA A 159 27.96 13.21 33.42
C ALA A 159 28.83 13.55 32.19
N LYS A 160 28.91 12.64 31.22
CA LYS A 160 29.64 12.85 29.96
C LYS A 160 28.71 12.61 28.78
N ALA A 161 28.61 13.58 27.88
CA ALA A 161 27.90 13.45 26.63
C ALA A 161 28.75 12.69 25.61
N GLU A 162 28.22 11.61 25.05
CA GLU A 162 28.86 10.80 24.00
C GLU A 162 27.93 10.66 22.81
N LYS A 163 28.47 10.73 21.59
CA LYS A 163 27.68 10.54 20.37
C LYS A 163 27.38 9.06 20.21
N ALA A 164 26.11 8.70 20.20
CA ALA A 164 25.62 7.36 19.94
C ALA A 164 24.88 7.31 18.60
N THR A 165 25.11 6.22 17.88
CA THR A 165 24.39 5.89 16.65
C THR A 165 23.50 4.70 16.94
N PHE A 166 22.22 4.83 16.62
CA PHE A 166 21.23 3.78 16.73
C PHE A 166 20.81 3.37 15.32
N SER A 167 20.86 2.08 15.02
CA SER A 167 20.31 1.54 13.79
C SER A 167 19.30 0.45 14.08
N HIS A 168 18.16 0.53 13.42
CA HIS A 168 17.16 -0.53 13.45
C HIS A 168 17.00 -1.07 12.03
N LEU A 169 17.32 -2.35 11.86
CA LEU A 169 17.33 -3.00 10.57
C LEU A 169 15.91 -3.41 10.18
N GLY A 170 15.45 -2.86 9.06
CA GLY A 170 14.22 -3.25 8.39
C GLY A 170 14.53 -3.98 7.08
N GLY A 171 13.66 -4.89 6.66
CA GLY A 171 13.84 -5.71 5.46
C GLY A 171 13.39 -5.07 4.14
N MET A 172 12.82 -3.85 4.18
CA MET A 172 12.33 -3.19 2.97
C MET A 172 13.50 -2.84 2.07
N CYS A 173 13.42 -3.27 0.81
CA CYS A 173 14.35 -2.84 -0.22
C CYS A 173 14.17 -1.33 -0.45
N PRO A 174 15.23 -0.50 -0.34
CA PRO A 174 15.13 0.95 -0.52
C PRO A 174 14.88 1.37 -1.97
N ARG A 175 15.13 0.47 -2.94
CA ARG A 175 14.94 0.77 -4.37
C ARG A 175 13.49 0.59 -4.83
N CYS A 176 12.86 -0.53 -4.46
CA CYS A 176 11.47 -0.81 -4.84
C CYS A 176 10.48 -0.54 -3.70
N GLU A 177 10.96 -0.10 -2.54
CA GLU A 177 10.15 0.11 -1.34
C GLU A 177 9.29 -1.11 -0.96
N GLY A 178 9.78 -2.32 -1.23
CA GLY A 178 9.03 -3.55 -0.96
C GLY A 178 7.88 -3.83 -1.92
N MET A 179 7.77 -3.12 -3.05
CA MET A 179 6.80 -3.42 -4.12
C MET A 179 7.25 -4.60 -5.00
N GLY A 180 8.53 -4.98 -4.95
CA GLY A 180 9.09 -6.05 -5.78
C GLY A 180 9.39 -5.65 -7.23
N ALA A 181 8.85 -4.53 -7.70
CA ALA A 181 9.16 -3.90 -8.98
C ALA A 181 9.43 -2.39 -8.79
N VAL A 182 10.16 -1.79 -9.73
CA VAL A 182 10.41 -0.35 -9.79
C VAL A 182 9.84 0.15 -11.11
N THR A 183 9.01 1.18 -11.07
CA THR A 183 8.66 1.93 -12.28
C THR A 183 9.76 2.96 -12.47
N ASP A 184 10.48 2.86 -13.59
CA ASP A 184 11.59 3.73 -13.93
C ASP A 184 11.37 4.33 -15.32
N PHE A 185 12.07 5.41 -15.64
CA PHE A 185 11.99 6.01 -16.97
C PHE A 185 12.83 5.20 -17.96
N ASP A 186 12.29 4.96 -19.15
CA ASP A 186 13.08 4.42 -20.26
C ASP A 186 13.98 5.53 -20.82
N LEU A 187 15.25 5.51 -20.44
CA LEU A 187 16.24 6.50 -20.88
C LEU A 187 16.47 6.49 -22.40
N SER A 188 16.18 5.38 -23.09
CA SER A 188 16.29 5.32 -24.55
C SER A 188 15.25 6.18 -25.28
N ALA A 189 14.17 6.56 -24.57
CA ALA A 189 13.20 7.53 -25.06
C ALA A 189 13.67 8.99 -24.89
N LEU A 190 14.76 9.24 -24.16
CA LEU A 190 15.34 10.58 -23.96
C LEU A 190 16.51 10.85 -24.89
N TYR A 191 17.33 9.83 -25.18
CA TYR A 191 18.50 9.97 -26.04
C TYR A 191 18.92 8.65 -26.73
N ASP A 192 19.60 8.78 -27.88
CA ASP A 192 20.36 7.69 -28.54
C ASP A 192 21.77 7.65 -27.95
N ASP A 193 22.12 6.56 -27.27
CA ASP A 193 23.39 6.41 -26.58
C ASP A 193 24.59 6.21 -27.52
N ARG A 194 24.35 5.94 -28.79
CA ARG A 194 25.39 5.76 -29.81
C ARG A 194 25.89 7.09 -30.37
N LEU A 195 25.14 8.16 -30.18
CA LEU A 195 25.43 9.49 -30.70
C LEU A 195 25.96 10.39 -29.58
N SER A 196 26.76 11.37 -29.96
CA SER A 196 27.13 12.50 -29.10
C SER A 196 26.01 13.55 -29.05
N LEU A 197 26.05 14.44 -28.06
CA LEU A 197 25.08 15.53 -28.00
C LEU A 197 25.13 16.37 -29.28
N ASN A 198 26.32 16.70 -29.79
CA ASN A 198 26.44 17.48 -31.02
C ASN A 198 25.94 16.74 -32.29
N GLU A 199 25.79 15.42 -32.25
CA GLU A 199 25.17 14.61 -33.31
C GLU A 199 23.65 14.45 -33.13
N ALA A 200 23.03 15.31 -32.31
CA ALA A 200 21.60 15.30 -32.01
C ALA A 200 21.14 14.00 -31.32
N ALA A 201 21.90 13.53 -30.33
CA ALA A 201 21.52 12.36 -29.52
C ALA A 201 20.19 12.51 -28.77
N LEU A 202 19.72 13.73 -28.46
CA LEU A 202 18.49 13.93 -27.70
C LEU A 202 17.25 13.71 -28.56
N THR A 203 16.38 12.78 -28.15
CA THR A 203 15.15 12.41 -28.86
C THR A 203 13.90 13.13 -28.32
N ILE A 204 14.07 13.96 -27.27
CA ILE A 204 13.00 14.70 -26.61
C ILE A 204 12.45 15.80 -27.54
N PRO A 205 11.13 15.84 -27.82
CA PRO A 205 10.54 16.88 -28.64
C PRO A 205 10.81 18.29 -28.09
N GLY A 206 11.34 19.18 -28.93
CA GLY A 206 11.67 20.56 -28.56
C GLY A 206 13.09 20.77 -28.01
N TYR A 207 13.82 19.70 -27.71
CA TYR A 207 15.26 19.79 -27.43
C TYR A 207 16.03 19.81 -28.74
N SER A 208 16.84 20.84 -28.92
CA SER A 208 17.74 20.97 -30.06
C SER A 208 19.09 21.48 -29.59
N MET A 209 20.12 20.86 -30.14
CA MET A 209 21.51 21.25 -29.92
C MET A 209 21.91 22.48 -30.72
N ASP A 210 21.06 22.97 -31.62
CA ASP A 210 21.25 24.24 -32.32
C ASP A 210 20.60 25.42 -31.55
N GLY A 211 19.76 25.10 -30.56
CA GLY A 211 19.02 26.08 -29.77
C GLY A 211 19.67 26.45 -28.44
N TRP A 212 18.83 26.98 -27.54
CA TRP A 212 19.24 27.44 -26.21
C TRP A 212 19.86 26.31 -25.36
N TYR A 213 19.25 25.13 -25.37
CA TYR A 213 19.76 23.95 -24.65
C TYR A 213 21.13 23.51 -25.15
N GLY A 214 21.37 23.52 -26.46
CA GLY A 214 22.68 23.20 -27.02
C GLY A 214 23.78 24.15 -26.58
N ARG A 215 23.49 25.46 -26.46
CA ARG A 215 24.45 26.43 -25.90
C ARG A 215 24.78 26.10 -24.44
N ILE A 216 23.76 25.76 -23.64
CA ILE A 216 23.94 25.38 -22.23
C ILE A 216 24.78 24.10 -22.11
N PHE A 217 24.42 23.04 -22.82
CA PHE A 217 25.10 21.75 -22.72
C PHE A 217 26.55 21.79 -23.22
N ARG A 218 26.84 22.52 -24.30
CA ARG A 218 28.23 22.73 -24.75
C ARG A 218 29.06 23.58 -23.77
N GLY A 219 28.43 24.57 -23.13
CA GLY A 219 29.12 25.52 -22.25
C GLY A 219 29.17 25.14 -20.77
N CYS A 220 28.53 24.05 -20.35
CA CYS A 220 28.41 23.71 -18.93
C CYS A 220 29.70 23.19 -18.29
N GLY A 221 30.59 22.58 -19.10
CA GLY A 221 31.86 22.01 -18.63
C GLY A 221 31.72 20.75 -17.76
N PHE A 222 30.53 20.14 -17.68
CA PHE A 222 30.29 18.93 -16.88
C PHE A 222 30.58 17.63 -17.63
N PHE A 223 30.52 17.66 -18.96
CA PHE A 223 30.76 16.51 -19.85
C PHE A 223 31.24 17.02 -21.21
N ASP A 224 31.79 16.11 -22.01
CA ASP A 224 32.21 16.36 -23.37
C ASP A 224 31.03 16.17 -24.35
N PRO A 225 30.54 17.22 -25.03
CA PRO A 225 29.40 17.15 -25.94
C PRO A 225 29.69 16.40 -27.25
N ASP A 226 30.96 16.15 -27.59
CA ASP A 226 31.38 15.39 -28.78
C ASP A 226 31.57 13.90 -28.47
N LYS A 227 31.56 13.53 -27.19
CA LYS A 227 31.63 12.14 -26.76
C LYS A 227 30.23 11.49 -26.86
N PRO A 228 30.11 10.27 -27.41
CA PRO A 228 28.84 9.54 -27.40
C PRO A 228 28.32 9.32 -25.99
N ILE A 229 27.01 9.47 -25.78
CA ILE A 229 26.42 9.38 -24.43
C ILE A 229 26.66 8.00 -23.79
N GLY A 230 26.67 6.92 -24.56
CA GLY A 230 26.98 5.57 -24.08
C GLY A 230 28.40 5.40 -23.53
N ALA A 231 29.31 6.32 -23.85
CA ALA A 231 30.67 6.36 -23.29
C ALA A 231 30.77 7.24 -22.03
N TYR A 232 29.70 7.93 -21.63
CA TYR A 232 29.71 8.80 -20.46
C TYR A 232 29.97 7.99 -19.18
N THR A 233 30.77 8.55 -18.28
CA THR A 233 30.91 8.01 -16.94
C THR A 233 29.59 8.17 -16.19
N LYS A 234 29.40 7.39 -15.10
CA LYS A 234 28.22 7.53 -14.24
C LYS A 234 28.00 8.97 -13.74
N LYS A 235 29.09 9.72 -13.54
CA LYS A 235 29.03 11.12 -13.12
C LYS A 235 28.59 12.02 -14.28
N GLU A 236 29.19 11.89 -15.47
CA GLU A 236 28.81 12.65 -16.65
C GLU A 236 27.34 12.41 -17.03
N LEU A 237 26.88 11.16 -16.97
CA LEU A 237 25.49 10.80 -17.25
C LEU A 237 24.52 11.33 -16.18
N HIS A 238 24.90 11.27 -14.90
CA HIS A 238 24.11 11.89 -13.83
C HIS A 238 24.08 13.42 -13.98
N ASP A 239 25.20 14.04 -14.35
CA ASP A 239 25.27 15.47 -14.59
C ASP A 239 24.39 15.88 -15.80
N LEU A 240 24.27 15.04 -16.83
CA LEU A 240 23.36 15.25 -17.96
C LEU A 240 21.88 15.06 -17.59
N LEU A 241 21.53 14.04 -16.80
CA LEU A 241 20.14 13.62 -16.59
C LEU A 241 19.48 14.12 -15.30
N GLN A 242 20.25 14.39 -14.25
CA GLN A 242 19.71 14.53 -12.89
C GLN A 242 20.39 15.63 -12.07
N LYS A 243 21.22 16.46 -12.69
CA LYS A 243 21.92 17.52 -11.97
C LYS A 243 20.94 18.57 -11.49
N GLU A 244 21.04 18.89 -10.21
CA GLU A 244 20.26 19.97 -9.61
C GLU A 244 20.60 21.34 -10.26
N PRO A 245 19.63 22.28 -10.27
CA PRO A 245 19.81 23.62 -10.81
C PRO A 245 21.09 24.31 -10.31
N THR A 246 22.07 24.43 -11.21
CA THR A 246 23.41 24.94 -10.90
C THR A 246 23.68 26.20 -11.71
N LYS A 247 24.10 27.29 -11.06
CA LYS A 247 24.46 28.52 -11.78
C LYS A 247 25.76 28.33 -12.55
N ILE A 248 25.72 28.64 -13.84
CA ILE A 248 26.87 28.61 -14.75
C ILE A 248 26.98 29.93 -15.51
N LYS A 249 28.16 30.21 -16.07
CA LYS A 249 28.39 31.41 -16.88
C LYS A 249 28.90 30.99 -18.25
N ILE A 250 28.12 31.28 -19.28
CA ILE A 250 28.44 30.96 -20.68
C ILE A 250 28.41 32.26 -21.47
N ASP A 251 29.46 32.55 -22.24
CA ASP A 251 29.57 33.73 -23.10
C ASP A 251 29.24 35.07 -22.39
N GLY A 252 29.59 35.17 -21.11
CA GLY A 252 29.33 36.37 -20.31
C GLY A 252 27.92 36.47 -19.69
N ILE A 253 27.02 35.52 -20.00
CA ILE A 253 25.65 35.47 -19.49
C ILE A 253 25.57 34.49 -18.30
N ASN A 254 24.94 34.92 -17.21
CA ASN A 254 24.65 34.03 -16.07
C ASN A 254 23.41 33.20 -16.39
N LEU A 255 23.55 31.88 -16.38
CA LEU A 255 22.52 30.90 -16.68
C LEU A 255 22.40 29.88 -15.56
N THR A 256 21.28 29.17 -15.54
CA THR A 256 21.09 28.00 -14.67
C THR A 256 21.11 26.77 -15.56
N TYR A 257 22.00 25.84 -15.24
CA TYR A 257 22.03 24.50 -15.79
C TYR A 257 21.11 23.61 -14.98
N GLU A 258 20.33 22.78 -15.65
CA GLU A 258 19.55 21.70 -15.05
C GLU A 258 19.72 20.47 -15.95
N GLY A 259 19.72 19.28 -15.35
CA GLY A 259 19.67 18.02 -16.10
C GLY A 259 18.40 17.91 -16.95
N LEU A 260 18.40 16.96 -17.89
CA LEU A 260 17.28 16.68 -18.79
C LEU A 260 15.97 16.31 -18.10
#